data_AF-A0A925GN35-F1
#
_entry.id   AF-A0A925GN35-F1
#
_cell.length_a   1.000
_cell.length_b   1.000
_cell.length_c   1.000
_cell.angle_alpha   90.00
_cell.angle_beta   90.00
_cell.angle_gamma   90.00
#
_symmetry.space_group_name_H-M   'P 1'
#
loop_
_entity.id
_entity.type
_entity.pdbx_description
1 polymer ?
#
loop_
_entity_poly.entity_id
_entity_poly.type
_entity_poly.pdbx_seq_one_letter_code
_entity_poly.pdbx_strand_id
1 'polypeptide(L)'
;MENRYPTAKSPNRGGSPPRVVAQNARRKRRTLAGTVLLVALTTLALADGGKTTRPASPKASSNPPSLPEKNPGKKARQVTSVPTLTGLDPTRNRLAVSNAAPVTLTFSEAMSTATASPAAIFVHGSRTGRRNGTFSGAGTAVATFQPDGAFQPGETVSVTTTTAAQNAGGTSLASPHVYSFTAAAAPAPANFIANLPSSAGNQPHAVYAADFDGDGDADVALANAGSSYLTVRKNNGDGTFAGSVNVALPGTTESVFAADFDGDGDVDLAASSVGLSTLFIRTNDGSGAFSFKADLILPVGSQPFCVFGADLDGDGDVDLATTAKTQGSAYIFTNDGTGTFVRTVAAAGSSPYALTAADFDGDGDADLAVTNAIPPFQVTIKRNDGSGSFSGGTVVAVGNNPQSIYAADFDGDGDVDFATANRSGNSVS
;
A
#
# COMPACT_ATOMS: atom_id res chain seq x y z
N MET A 1 -59.81 5.56 -36.73
CA MET A 1 -60.85 5.51 -35.68
C MET A 1 -60.13 5.67 -34.36
N GLU A 2 -60.23 6.88 -33.82
CA GLU A 2 -59.71 7.29 -32.51
C GLU A 2 -60.41 6.53 -31.39
N ASN A 3 -59.73 6.31 -30.26
CA ASN A 3 -60.45 6.22 -29.00
C ASN A 3 -59.71 6.98 -27.89
N ARG A 4 -60.53 7.71 -27.15
CA ARG A 4 -60.21 8.90 -26.35
C ARG A 4 -59.86 8.55 -24.90
N TYR A 5 -59.03 9.39 -24.31
CA TYR A 5 -58.89 9.58 -22.86
C TYR A 5 -60.22 9.98 -22.20
N PRO A 6 -60.32 9.80 -20.87
CA PRO A 6 -60.73 10.92 -20.04
C PRO A 6 -59.78 11.21 -18.88
N THR A 7 -59.62 12.51 -18.62
CA THR A 7 -58.95 13.16 -17.49
C THR A 7 -59.92 13.36 -16.31
N ALA A 8 -59.43 13.25 -15.07
CA ALA A 8 -59.99 13.89 -13.86
C ALA A 8 -58.93 13.82 -12.74
N LYS A 9 -58.31 14.94 -12.33
CA LYS A 9 -58.70 15.94 -11.31
C LYS A 9 -58.02 15.71 -9.96
N SER A 10 -57.20 16.69 -9.58
CA SER A 10 -56.59 16.92 -8.27
C SER A 10 -57.63 17.30 -7.21
N PRO A 11 -57.33 17.05 -5.92
CA PRO A 11 -57.60 18.06 -4.89
C PRO A 11 -56.40 18.39 -3.98
N ASN A 12 -56.23 19.69 -3.81
CA ASN A 12 -55.60 20.52 -2.77
C ASN A 12 -54.96 19.93 -1.50
N ARG A 13 -53.73 20.43 -1.26
CA ARG A 13 -53.17 21.12 -0.07
C ARG A 13 -53.74 20.83 1.32
N GLY A 14 -52.84 20.41 2.22
CA GLY A 14 -52.92 20.67 3.66
C GLY A 14 -52.03 19.75 4.49
N GLY A 15 -50.81 20.17 4.81
CA GLY A 15 -49.92 19.42 5.72
C GLY A 15 -48.54 20.04 5.88
N SER A 16 -48.40 20.96 6.84
CA SER A 16 -47.12 21.49 7.28
C SER A 16 -46.28 20.40 7.97
N PRO A 17 -44.97 20.27 7.71
CA PRO A 17 -44.12 19.38 8.48
C PRO A 17 -43.79 19.98 9.86
N PRO A 18 -43.61 19.15 10.90
CA PRO A 18 -43.37 19.63 12.26
C PRO A 18 -41.96 20.22 12.42
N ARG A 19 -41.88 21.36 13.12
CA ARG A 19 -40.64 21.96 13.64
C ARG A 19 -39.99 21.00 14.63
N VAL A 20 -38.80 20.48 14.29
CA VAL A 20 -37.91 19.85 15.27
C VAL A 20 -37.13 20.95 15.98
N VAL A 21 -37.33 21.01 17.30
CA VAL A 21 -36.69 21.91 18.25
C VAL A 21 -35.23 21.48 18.43
N ALA A 22 -34.30 22.38 18.15
CA ALA A 22 -32.89 22.21 18.49
C ALA A 22 -32.70 22.28 20.01
N GLN A 23 -32.33 21.16 20.63
CA GLN A 23 -31.83 21.14 22.01
C GLN A 23 -30.33 21.46 22.00
N ASN A 24 -29.99 22.62 22.56
CA ASN A 24 -28.62 23.02 22.89
C ASN A 24 -28.06 22.16 24.02
N ALA A 25 -27.19 21.20 23.69
CA ALA A 25 -26.36 20.52 24.68
C ALA A 25 -24.97 21.18 24.74
N ARG A 26 -24.76 22.03 25.75
CA ARG A 26 -23.44 22.52 26.17
C ARG A 26 -22.58 21.35 26.64
N ARG A 27 -21.53 20.98 25.89
CA ARG A 27 -20.41 20.18 26.43
C ARG A 27 -19.20 21.08 26.68
N LYS A 28 -18.76 21.07 27.94
CA LYS A 28 -17.62 21.79 28.50
C LYS A 28 -16.32 21.38 27.79
N ARG A 29 -15.62 22.33 27.18
CA ARG A 29 -14.21 22.18 26.80
C ARG A 29 -13.37 22.21 28.09
N ARG A 30 -12.63 21.13 28.36
CA ARG A 30 -11.51 21.12 29.31
C ARG A 30 -10.24 21.38 28.48
N THR A 31 -9.63 22.53 28.72
CA THR A 31 -8.33 22.92 28.17
C THR A 31 -7.25 22.22 29.01
N LEU A 32 -6.45 21.34 28.42
CA LEU A 32 -5.18 20.92 29.00
C LEU A 32 -4.08 21.85 28.45
N ALA A 33 -3.43 22.57 29.34
CA ALA A 33 -2.22 23.33 29.06
C ALA A 33 -1.03 22.35 29.00
N GLY A 34 -0.39 22.24 27.85
CA GLY A 34 0.86 21.52 27.64
C GLY A 34 1.97 22.50 27.30
N THR A 35 2.90 22.68 28.22
CA THR A 35 4.07 23.55 28.17
C THR A 35 5.01 23.16 27.02
N VAL A 36 5.31 24.11 26.13
CA VAL A 36 6.37 23.99 25.12
C VAL A 36 7.69 24.43 25.73
N LEU A 37 8.66 23.51 25.85
CA LEU A 37 10.03 23.82 26.24
C LEU A 37 10.85 24.12 24.98
N LEU A 38 11.21 25.39 24.82
CA LEU A 38 12.07 25.90 23.76
C LEU A 38 13.54 25.72 24.20
N VAL A 39 14.31 24.85 23.54
CA VAL A 39 15.77 24.77 23.72
C VAL A 39 16.44 25.56 22.61
N ALA A 40 17.00 26.71 22.98
CA ALA A 40 17.85 27.52 22.10
C ALA A 40 19.29 26.97 22.13
N LEU A 41 19.82 26.65 20.95
CA LEU A 41 21.25 26.46 20.72
C LEU A 41 21.95 27.83 20.75
N THR A 42 22.92 28.00 21.64
CA THR A 42 23.90 29.08 21.57
C THR A 42 25.26 28.53 21.15
N THR A 43 25.72 28.94 19.98
CA THR A 43 27.13 28.92 19.60
C THR A 43 27.79 30.22 20.04
N LEU A 44 28.96 30.16 20.69
CA LEU A 44 30.03 31.14 20.48
C LEU A 44 31.38 30.57 20.94
N ALA A 45 32.41 30.88 20.15
CA ALA A 45 33.76 30.38 20.24
C ALA A 45 34.72 31.33 20.99
N LEU A 46 35.95 30.84 21.16
CA LEU A 46 37.27 31.50 21.16
C LEU A 46 38.13 31.44 22.44
N ALA A 47 39.37 31.01 22.17
CA ALA A 47 40.68 31.44 22.71
C ALA A 47 41.06 31.03 24.14
N ASP A 48 42.33 30.85 24.54
CA ASP A 48 43.65 30.63 23.92
C ASP A 48 44.61 30.49 25.13
N GLY A 49 45.73 29.78 24.95
CA GLY A 49 47.00 30.11 25.59
C GLY A 49 47.24 29.73 27.07
N GLY A 50 48.29 28.95 27.32
CA GLY A 50 48.97 28.99 28.62
C GLY A 50 49.77 27.76 29.02
N LYS A 51 50.91 27.50 28.37
CA LYS A 51 51.99 26.67 28.92
C LYS A 51 52.75 27.46 29.98
N THR A 52 53.03 26.83 31.13
CA THR A 52 54.21 26.95 32.04
C THR A 52 53.77 26.39 33.40
N THR A 53 54.50 25.65 34.24
CA THR A 53 55.89 25.20 34.41
C THR A 53 55.86 24.18 35.56
N ARG A 54 56.72 23.16 35.52
CA ARG A 54 57.00 22.23 36.64
C ARG A 54 57.94 22.91 37.67
N PRO A 55 57.92 22.56 38.97
CA PRO A 55 58.97 21.66 39.46
C PRO A 55 58.57 20.71 40.63
N ALA A 56 59.30 19.58 40.66
CA ALA A 56 59.81 18.75 41.76
C ALA A 56 58.94 18.29 42.98
N SER A 57 59.05 16.98 43.22
CA SER A 57 58.53 16.14 44.32
C SER A 57 59.07 16.45 45.73
N PRO A 58 58.48 15.84 46.78
CA PRO A 58 59.21 14.74 47.45
C PRO A 58 58.34 13.53 47.90
N LYS A 59 59.04 12.43 48.20
CA LYS A 59 58.60 11.08 48.59
C LYS A 59 57.80 10.99 49.91
N ALA A 60 56.84 10.06 49.97
CA ALA A 60 56.49 9.19 51.12
C ALA A 60 55.45 8.14 50.63
N SER A 61 55.76 6.85 50.49
CA SER A 61 55.69 5.79 51.52
C SER A 61 54.41 5.80 52.37
N SER A 62 53.39 5.04 51.95
CA SER A 62 52.60 4.15 52.83
C SER A 62 51.47 3.50 52.03
N ASN A 63 51.36 2.17 52.12
CA ASN A 63 50.24 1.39 51.59
C ASN A 63 48.93 1.77 52.31
N PRO A 64 47.80 1.95 51.60
CA PRO A 64 46.49 1.87 52.22
C PRO A 64 45.95 0.41 52.19
N PRO A 65 44.99 0.07 53.08
CA PRO A 65 44.46 -1.28 53.22
C PRO A 65 43.48 -1.62 52.11
N SER A 66 43.46 -2.90 51.72
CA SER A 66 42.50 -3.51 50.79
C SER A 66 41.06 -3.35 51.30
N LEU A 67 40.25 -2.56 50.59
CA LEU A 67 38.79 -2.59 50.67
C LEU A 67 38.25 -3.49 49.55
N PRO A 68 37.23 -4.34 49.80
CA PRO A 68 36.67 -5.19 48.76
C PRO A 68 35.82 -4.33 47.82
N GLU A 69 36.27 -4.22 46.56
CA GLU A 69 35.52 -3.56 45.50
C GLU A 69 34.33 -4.43 45.10
N LYS A 70 33.17 -4.19 45.72
CA LYS A 70 31.88 -4.64 45.20
C LYS A 70 31.61 -3.78 43.98
N ASN A 71 31.94 -4.28 42.80
CA ASN A 71 31.60 -3.65 41.53
C ASN A 71 30.20 -4.17 41.13
N PRO A 72 29.08 -3.45 41.37
CA PRO A 72 27.82 -3.86 40.80
C PRO A 72 27.93 -3.59 39.30
N GLY A 73 27.73 -4.65 38.50
CA GLY A 73 27.97 -4.64 37.07
C GLY A 73 27.50 -3.34 36.41
N LYS A 74 28.45 -2.59 35.85
CA LYS A 74 28.17 -1.74 34.72
C LYS A 74 27.60 -2.66 33.65
N LYS A 75 26.27 -2.73 33.54
CA LYS A 75 25.64 -3.16 32.30
C LYS A 75 26.29 -2.28 31.24
N ALA A 76 27.09 -2.89 30.38
CA ALA A 76 27.60 -2.22 29.20
C ALA A 76 26.38 -1.57 28.55
N ARG A 77 26.42 -0.25 28.38
CA ARG A 77 25.45 0.46 27.56
C ARG A 77 25.63 -0.15 26.18
N GLN A 78 24.79 -1.12 25.84
CA GLN A 78 24.81 -1.78 24.55
C GLN A 78 24.41 -0.67 23.57
N VAL A 79 25.42 -0.07 22.94
CA VAL A 79 25.19 0.81 21.81
C VAL A 79 24.86 -0.17 20.69
N THR A 80 23.59 -0.51 20.59
CA THR A 80 23.08 -1.26 19.46
C THR A 80 23.09 -0.32 18.27
N SER A 81 23.88 -0.65 17.26
CA SER A 81 23.74 -0.07 15.93
C SER A 81 22.30 -0.25 15.46
N VAL A 82 21.81 0.67 14.64
CA VAL A 82 20.56 0.45 13.92
C VAL A 82 20.82 -0.67 12.92
N PRO A 83 20.10 -1.81 13.00
CA PRO A 83 20.27 -2.89 12.03
C PRO A 83 19.85 -2.40 10.64
N THR A 84 20.51 -2.91 9.60
CA THR A 84 20.11 -2.66 8.20
C THR A 84 19.84 -3.97 7.48
N LEU A 85 18.96 -3.93 6.49
CA LEU A 85 18.74 -5.04 5.57
C LEU A 85 19.88 -5.06 4.54
N THR A 86 20.55 -6.19 4.38
CA THR A 86 21.75 -6.34 3.55
C THR A 86 21.60 -7.38 2.43
N GLY A 87 20.54 -8.19 2.45
CA GLY A 87 20.26 -9.17 1.41
C GLY A 87 18.80 -9.61 1.37
N LEU A 88 18.32 -9.86 0.16
CA LEU A 88 16.98 -10.33 -0.17
C LEU A 88 17.10 -11.59 -1.03
N ASP A 89 16.42 -12.66 -0.64
CA ASP A 89 16.22 -13.84 -1.48
C ASP A 89 14.76 -14.32 -1.33
N PRO A 90 13.92 -14.20 -2.36
CA PRO A 90 14.22 -13.73 -3.71
C PRO A 90 14.65 -12.26 -3.77
N THR A 91 15.50 -11.91 -4.75
CA THR A 91 15.92 -10.52 -4.94
C THR A 91 14.77 -9.64 -5.42
N ARG A 92 14.88 -8.32 -5.20
CA ARG A 92 13.95 -7.32 -5.73
C ARG A 92 13.71 -7.54 -7.23
N ASN A 93 12.45 -7.43 -7.64
CA ASN A 93 11.95 -7.56 -9.02
C ASN A 93 12.22 -8.91 -9.70
N ARG A 94 12.71 -9.93 -8.97
CA ARG A 94 13.10 -11.20 -9.59
C ARG A 94 11.89 -11.90 -10.19
N LEU A 95 11.97 -12.21 -11.49
CA LEU A 95 10.97 -12.98 -12.20
C LEU A 95 11.13 -14.49 -11.99
N ALA A 96 10.11 -15.28 -12.33
CA ALA A 96 10.20 -16.74 -12.39
C ALA A 96 10.81 -17.42 -11.14
N VAL A 97 10.47 -16.92 -9.95
CA VAL A 97 10.87 -17.50 -8.66
C VAL A 97 10.07 -18.78 -8.41
N SER A 98 10.69 -19.83 -7.87
CA SER A 98 9.95 -21.06 -7.51
C SER A 98 8.72 -20.76 -6.65
N ASN A 99 7.57 -21.34 -6.97
CA ASN A 99 6.30 -21.02 -6.31
C ASN A 99 6.28 -21.41 -4.83
N ALA A 100 7.18 -22.30 -4.39
CA ALA A 100 7.32 -22.68 -2.98
C ALA A 100 8.57 -22.04 -2.33
N ALA A 101 9.22 -21.09 -3.00
CA ALA A 101 10.43 -20.45 -2.50
C ALA A 101 10.16 -19.78 -1.13
N PRO A 102 11.02 -20.01 -0.14
CA PRO A 102 11.00 -19.19 1.07
C PRO A 102 11.39 -17.76 0.75
N VAL A 103 10.90 -16.82 1.56
CA VAL A 103 11.38 -15.44 1.61
C VAL A 103 12.43 -15.34 2.71
N THR A 104 13.64 -14.96 2.35
CA THR A 104 14.80 -14.86 3.24
C THR A 104 15.35 -13.44 3.25
N LEU A 105 15.49 -12.88 4.44
CA LEU A 105 15.96 -11.54 4.71
C LEU A 105 17.26 -11.62 5.51
N THR A 106 18.34 -11.02 5.00
CA THR A 106 19.64 -10.96 5.68
C THR A 106 19.88 -9.56 6.24
N PHE A 107 20.30 -9.48 7.49
CA PHE A 107 20.54 -8.23 8.22
C PHE A 107 22.03 -8.04 8.53
N SER A 108 22.42 -6.81 8.83
CA SER A 108 23.80 -6.44 9.21
C SER A 108 24.28 -7.07 10.52
N GLU A 109 23.36 -7.57 11.34
CA GLU A 109 23.62 -8.12 12.67
C GLU A 109 22.54 -9.14 13.07
N ALA A 110 22.75 -9.82 14.21
CA ALA A 110 21.78 -10.78 14.73
C ALA A 110 20.49 -10.10 15.21
N MET A 111 19.35 -10.61 14.73
CA MET A 111 18.03 -10.08 15.01
C MET A 111 17.34 -10.84 16.15
N SER A 112 16.36 -10.20 16.79
CA SER A 112 15.56 -10.81 17.86
C SER A 112 14.48 -11.75 17.30
N THR A 113 13.80 -12.46 18.19
CA THR A 113 12.60 -13.24 17.84
C THR A 113 11.45 -12.38 17.34
N ALA A 114 11.45 -11.06 17.58
CA ALA A 114 10.42 -10.17 17.05
C ALA A 114 10.52 -9.99 15.53
N THR A 115 11.72 -10.19 14.94
CA THR A 115 11.94 -10.01 13.50
C THR A 115 11.41 -11.16 12.66
N ALA A 116 11.66 -12.41 13.07
CA ALA A 116 11.10 -13.58 12.39
C ALA A 116 9.67 -13.83 12.91
N SER A 117 8.75 -12.91 12.62
CA SER A 117 7.38 -12.93 13.14
C SER A 117 6.38 -12.26 12.19
N PRO A 118 5.07 -12.57 12.31
CA PRO A 118 4.03 -11.94 11.49
C PRO A 118 3.79 -10.46 11.81
N ALA A 119 4.42 -9.91 12.86
CA ALA A 119 4.37 -8.48 13.16
C ALA A 119 5.46 -7.69 12.43
N ALA A 120 6.50 -8.37 11.95
CA ALA A 120 7.67 -7.73 11.34
C ALA A 120 7.83 -8.05 9.85
N ILE A 121 7.29 -9.18 9.38
CA ILE A 121 7.40 -9.60 7.99
C ILE A 121 6.01 -9.97 7.48
N PHE A 122 5.57 -9.26 6.44
CA PHE A 122 4.30 -9.47 5.77
C PHE A 122 4.58 -9.91 4.34
N VAL A 123 3.81 -10.88 3.85
CA VAL A 123 3.94 -11.39 2.48
C VAL A 123 2.55 -11.43 1.87
N HIS A 124 2.39 -10.76 0.74
CA HIS A 124 1.13 -10.64 0.00
C HIS A 124 1.30 -11.13 -1.41
N GLY A 125 0.41 -12.01 -1.86
CA GLY A 125 0.28 -12.36 -3.26
C GLY A 125 -0.79 -11.52 -3.95
N SER A 126 -0.52 -11.03 -5.16
CA SER A 126 -1.45 -10.17 -5.91
C SER A 126 -2.79 -10.84 -6.26
N ARG A 127 -2.89 -12.17 -6.15
CA ARG A 127 -4.08 -12.96 -6.44
C ARG A 127 -4.64 -13.68 -5.22
N THR A 128 -3.77 -14.05 -4.28
CA THR A 128 -4.07 -14.86 -3.10
C THR A 128 -4.06 -14.07 -1.80
N GLY A 129 -3.86 -12.75 -1.86
CA GLY A 129 -3.89 -11.88 -0.69
C GLY A 129 -2.78 -12.19 0.31
N ARG A 130 -3.07 -11.99 1.60
CA ARG A 130 -2.12 -12.18 2.70
C ARG A 130 -1.74 -13.64 2.87
N ARG A 131 -0.43 -13.90 2.97
CA ARG A 131 0.10 -15.27 3.01
C ARG A 131 0.42 -15.71 4.43
N ASN A 132 -0.12 -16.85 4.81
CA ASN A 132 0.27 -17.57 6.02
C ASN A 132 1.53 -18.41 5.79
N GLY A 133 2.28 -18.63 6.86
CA GLY A 133 3.53 -19.37 6.80
C GLY A 133 4.23 -19.50 8.14
N THR A 134 5.37 -20.18 8.10
CA THR A 134 6.22 -20.43 9.27
C THR A 134 7.46 -19.56 9.23
N PHE A 135 7.78 -18.96 10.37
CA PHE A 135 8.95 -18.10 10.54
C PHE A 135 10.10 -18.86 11.21
N SER A 136 11.33 -18.63 10.74
CA SER A 136 12.54 -19.22 11.31
C SER A 136 13.72 -18.24 11.24
N GLY A 137 14.85 -18.62 11.85
CA GLY A 137 16.06 -17.78 11.89
C GLY A 137 16.09 -16.74 13.02
N ALA A 138 15.13 -16.77 13.93
CA ALA A 138 15.12 -15.94 15.14
C ALA A 138 16.44 -16.05 15.93
N GLY A 139 16.97 -14.90 16.38
CA GLY A 139 18.27 -14.86 17.09
C GLY A 139 19.49 -14.85 16.16
N THR A 140 19.29 -14.90 14.85
CA THR A 140 20.37 -14.88 13.84
C THR A 140 20.27 -13.65 12.96
N ALA A 141 21.26 -13.43 12.09
CA ALA A 141 21.23 -12.35 11.10
C ALA A 141 20.32 -12.65 9.90
N VAL A 142 19.65 -13.80 9.88
CA VAL A 142 18.80 -14.24 8.78
C VAL A 142 17.42 -14.55 9.32
N ALA A 143 16.39 -13.91 8.78
CA ALA A 143 14.99 -14.28 9.05
C ALA A 143 14.39 -14.91 7.78
N THR A 144 13.65 -16.00 7.95
CA THR A 144 13.04 -16.71 6.83
C THR A 144 11.56 -16.92 7.08
N PHE A 145 10.73 -16.58 6.10
CA PHE A 145 9.32 -16.92 6.02
C PHE A 145 9.14 -18.02 4.97
N GLN A 146 8.63 -19.17 5.39
CA GLN A 146 8.23 -20.25 4.50
C GLN A 146 6.71 -20.24 4.36
N PRO A 147 6.14 -19.96 3.17
CA PRO A 147 4.69 -19.97 2.99
C PRO A 147 4.11 -21.38 3.20
N ASP A 148 2.91 -21.46 3.80
CA ASP A 148 2.19 -22.73 4.06
C ASP A 148 1.70 -23.41 2.77
N GLY A 149 1.46 -22.61 1.73
CA GLY A 149 1.10 -23.07 0.39
C GLY A 149 1.87 -22.31 -0.69
N ALA A 150 2.06 -22.94 -1.85
CA ALA A 150 2.75 -22.31 -2.96
C ALA A 150 2.04 -21.04 -3.44
N PHE A 151 2.81 -20.05 -3.88
CA PHE A 151 2.31 -18.88 -4.61
C PHE A 151 1.69 -19.31 -5.94
N GLN A 152 0.73 -18.55 -6.44
CA GLN A 152 0.07 -18.87 -7.70
C GLN A 152 1.03 -18.61 -8.89
N PRO A 153 0.95 -19.40 -9.98
CA PRO A 153 1.77 -19.20 -11.16
C PRO A 153 1.66 -17.77 -11.74
N GLY A 154 2.79 -17.04 -11.81
CA GLY A 154 2.82 -15.67 -12.33
C GLY A 154 2.22 -14.61 -11.42
N GLU A 155 1.98 -14.94 -10.15
CA GLU A 155 1.57 -13.98 -9.13
C GLU A 155 2.74 -13.06 -8.74
N THR A 156 2.47 -11.76 -8.60
CA THR A 156 3.42 -10.82 -8.00
C THR A 156 3.30 -10.94 -6.48
N VAL A 157 4.41 -11.21 -5.81
CA VAL A 157 4.50 -11.33 -4.36
C VAL A 157 5.16 -10.06 -3.82
N SER A 158 4.44 -9.31 -2.98
CA SER A 158 4.97 -8.19 -2.22
C SER A 158 5.43 -8.68 -0.84
N VAL A 159 6.56 -8.15 -0.38
CA VAL A 159 7.15 -8.43 0.93
C VAL A 159 7.43 -7.11 1.63
N THR A 160 6.87 -6.97 2.83
CA THR A 160 7.14 -5.84 3.72
C THR A 160 7.91 -6.32 4.93
N THR A 161 9.02 -5.62 5.24
CA THR A 161 9.70 -5.73 6.52
C THR A 161 9.47 -4.45 7.32
N THR A 162 8.70 -4.51 8.39
CA THR A 162 8.29 -3.32 9.16
C THR A 162 9.35 -2.94 10.21
N THR A 163 9.16 -1.78 10.85
CA THR A 163 9.99 -1.34 11.98
C THR A 163 9.79 -2.15 13.27
N ALA A 164 8.86 -3.12 13.28
CA ALA A 164 8.78 -4.11 14.36
C ALA A 164 9.97 -5.09 14.36
N ALA A 165 10.69 -5.22 13.24
CA ALA A 165 11.96 -5.93 13.17
C ALA A 165 13.01 -5.24 14.05
N GLN A 166 13.53 -5.96 15.04
CA GLN A 166 14.44 -5.43 16.05
C GLN A 166 15.66 -6.33 16.23
N ASN A 167 16.82 -5.73 16.48
CA ASN A 167 17.99 -6.49 16.92
C ASN A 167 17.84 -7.03 18.36
N ALA A 168 18.79 -7.84 18.80
CA ALA A 168 18.77 -8.44 20.13
C ALA A 168 18.73 -7.44 21.30
N GLY A 169 19.13 -6.18 21.08
CA GLY A 169 19.03 -5.11 22.08
C GLY A 169 17.76 -4.26 21.98
N GLY A 170 16.80 -4.63 21.12
CA GLY A 170 15.51 -3.95 20.97
C GLY A 170 15.56 -2.68 20.12
N THR A 171 16.60 -2.49 19.33
CA THR A 171 16.67 -1.39 18.34
C THR A 171 16.02 -1.84 17.04
N SER A 172 15.00 -1.10 16.62
CA SER A 172 14.28 -1.31 15.36
C SER A 172 15.10 -0.96 14.13
N LEU A 173 14.68 -1.47 12.96
CA LEU A 173 15.05 -0.87 11.67
C LEU A 173 14.72 0.63 11.65
N ALA A 174 15.52 1.41 10.92
CA ALA A 174 15.29 2.85 10.77
C ALA A 174 13.98 3.17 10.03
N SER A 175 13.69 2.40 8.99
CA SER A 175 12.54 2.51 8.09
C SER A 175 12.04 1.11 7.74
N PRO A 176 10.75 0.97 7.37
CA PRO A 176 10.28 -0.24 6.73
C PRO A 176 10.96 -0.44 5.38
N HIS A 177 10.83 -1.64 4.80
CA HIS A 177 11.31 -1.94 3.45
C HIS A 177 10.24 -2.73 2.71
N VAL A 178 9.86 -2.27 1.52
CA VAL A 178 8.88 -2.92 0.65
C VAL A 178 9.55 -3.32 -0.67
N TYR A 179 9.36 -4.57 -1.08
CA TYR A 179 9.82 -5.03 -2.39
C TYR A 179 8.89 -6.13 -2.94
N SER A 180 9.06 -6.46 -4.22
CA SER A 180 8.32 -7.55 -4.82
C SER A 180 9.18 -8.47 -5.68
N PHE A 181 8.65 -9.66 -5.96
CA PHE A 181 9.16 -10.62 -6.95
C PHE A 181 7.98 -11.33 -7.63
N THR A 182 8.22 -12.07 -8.72
CA THR A 182 7.16 -12.79 -9.45
C THR A 182 7.37 -14.30 -9.39
N ALA A 183 6.35 -15.03 -8.95
CA ALA A 183 6.35 -16.49 -8.92
C ALA A 183 6.35 -17.09 -10.34
N ALA A 184 6.98 -18.24 -10.50
CA ALA A 184 7.15 -18.91 -11.78
C ALA A 184 5.81 -19.40 -12.33
N ALA A 185 5.59 -19.13 -13.62
CA ALA A 185 4.59 -19.82 -14.40
C ALA A 185 5.26 -20.94 -15.19
N ALA A 186 4.70 -22.15 -15.13
CA ALA A 186 5.16 -23.24 -16.00
C ALA A 186 4.96 -22.81 -17.47
N PRO A 187 5.94 -23.07 -18.36
CA PRO A 187 5.74 -22.82 -19.79
C PRO A 187 4.55 -23.64 -20.28
N ALA A 188 3.45 -22.97 -20.58
CA ALA A 188 2.26 -23.56 -21.18
C ALA A 188 1.95 -22.79 -22.48
N PRO A 189 1.43 -23.48 -23.52
CA PRO A 189 0.88 -22.76 -24.66
C PRO A 189 -0.20 -21.80 -24.16
N ALA A 190 -0.14 -20.55 -24.63
CA ALA A 190 -1.18 -19.57 -24.35
C ALA A 190 -2.47 -20.01 -25.09
N ASN A 191 -3.26 -20.83 -24.41
CA ASN A 191 -4.55 -21.28 -24.90
C ASN A 191 -5.56 -20.16 -24.66
N PHE A 192 -5.67 -19.24 -25.61
CA PHE A 192 -6.72 -18.23 -25.59
C PHE A 192 -8.06 -18.89 -25.94
N ILE A 193 -8.81 -19.26 -24.92
CA ILE A 193 -10.16 -19.81 -25.08
C ILE A 193 -11.09 -18.67 -25.46
N ALA A 194 -11.54 -18.64 -26.71
CA ALA A 194 -12.61 -17.75 -27.14
C ALA A 194 -13.95 -18.27 -26.63
N ASN A 195 -14.24 -18.04 -25.35
CA ASN A 195 -15.54 -18.39 -24.77
C ASN A 195 -16.48 -17.18 -24.88
N LEU A 196 -17.48 -17.25 -25.75
CA LEU A 196 -18.57 -16.28 -25.86
C LEU A 196 -19.85 -16.99 -25.39
N PRO A 197 -20.42 -16.67 -24.20
CA PRO A 197 -21.41 -15.58 -24.20
C PRO A 197 -21.60 -14.72 -22.92
N SER A 198 -21.97 -13.46 -23.20
CA SER A 198 -22.88 -12.49 -22.54
C SER A 198 -23.12 -12.51 -21.01
N SER A 199 -22.39 -11.69 -20.26
CA SER A 199 -22.96 -10.69 -19.32
C SER A 199 -21.88 -9.97 -18.50
N ALA A 200 -20.82 -9.45 -19.13
CA ALA A 200 -19.80 -8.61 -18.49
C ALA A 200 -20.32 -7.21 -18.12
N GLY A 201 -21.62 -7.06 -17.82
CA GLY A 201 -22.28 -5.75 -17.70
C GLY A 201 -22.21 -4.90 -18.99
N ASN A 202 -22.54 -3.63 -18.85
CA ASN A 202 -22.48 -2.64 -19.93
C ASN A 202 -21.21 -1.78 -19.79
N GLN A 203 -20.47 -1.60 -20.90
CA GLN A 203 -19.20 -0.84 -20.99
C GLN A 203 -18.15 -1.28 -19.94
N PRO A 204 -17.59 -2.50 -20.06
CA PRO A 204 -16.49 -2.93 -19.20
C PRO A 204 -15.23 -2.09 -19.47
N HIS A 205 -14.66 -1.50 -18.43
CA HIS A 205 -13.50 -0.60 -18.51
C HIS A 205 -12.25 -1.16 -17.83
N ALA A 206 -12.40 -1.91 -16.74
CA ALA A 206 -11.30 -2.55 -16.04
C ALA A 206 -11.66 -3.97 -15.60
N VAL A 207 -10.63 -4.79 -15.42
CA VAL A 207 -10.70 -6.14 -14.89
C VAL A 207 -9.60 -6.33 -13.86
N TYR A 208 -9.90 -7.03 -12.77
CA TYR A 208 -8.92 -7.48 -11.79
C TYR A 208 -9.12 -8.98 -11.55
N ALA A 209 -8.02 -9.72 -11.43
CA ALA A 209 -8.05 -11.16 -11.18
C ALA A 209 -7.50 -11.48 -9.79
N ALA A 210 -8.28 -12.22 -9.00
CA ALA A 210 -7.93 -12.68 -7.66
C ALA A 210 -8.80 -13.90 -7.31
N ASP A 211 -8.43 -14.66 -6.30
CA ASP A 211 -9.25 -15.75 -5.77
C ASP A 211 -10.29 -15.16 -4.80
N PHE A 212 -11.53 -14.95 -5.27
CA PHE A 212 -12.57 -14.27 -4.49
C PHE A 212 -13.40 -15.23 -3.62
N ASP A 213 -13.29 -16.54 -3.80
CA ASP A 213 -14.04 -17.52 -2.99
C ASP A 213 -13.19 -18.60 -2.34
N GLY A 214 -11.87 -18.43 -2.37
CA GLY A 214 -10.90 -19.23 -1.63
C GLY A 214 -10.72 -20.64 -2.16
N ASP A 215 -11.13 -20.92 -3.39
CA ASP A 215 -11.03 -22.24 -4.01
C ASP A 215 -9.66 -22.51 -4.67
N GLY A 216 -8.82 -21.47 -4.74
CA GLY A 216 -7.47 -21.52 -5.30
C GLY A 216 -7.41 -21.15 -6.78
N ASP A 217 -8.53 -20.90 -7.44
CA ASP A 217 -8.60 -20.47 -8.83
C ASP A 217 -8.75 -18.95 -8.94
N ALA A 218 -8.05 -18.34 -9.90
CA ALA A 218 -8.16 -16.90 -10.12
C ALA A 218 -9.50 -16.57 -10.80
N ASP A 219 -10.39 -15.93 -10.06
CA ASP A 219 -11.63 -15.33 -10.53
C ASP A 219 -11.38 -13.97 -11.20
N VAL A 220 -12.44 -13.32 -11.70
CA VAL A 220 -12.35 -11.96 -12.26
C VAL A 220 -13.45 -11.03 -11.76
N ALA A 221 -13.07 -9.82 -11.37
CA ALA A 221 -13.96 -8.70 -11.10
C ALA A 221 -13.90 -7.69 -12.25
N LEU A 222 -15.07 -7.26 -12.73
CA LEU A 222 -15.22 -6.36 -13.87
C LEU A 222 -15.83 -5.03 -13.44
N ALA A 223 -15.13 -3.93 -13.72
CA ALA A 223 -15.64 -2.58 -13.57
C ALA A 223 -16.43 -2.17 -14.83
N ASN A 224 -17.74 -2.02 -14.66
CA ASN A 224 -18.67 -1.77 -15.75
C ASN A 224 -19.15 -0.32 -15.68
N ALA A 225 -18.51 0.58 -16.43
CA ALA A 225 -18.77 2.03 -16.36
C ALA A 225 -20.22 2.39 -16.74
N GLY A 226 -20.84 1.57 -17.59
CA GLY A 226 -22.24 1.72 -18.00
C GLY A 226 -23.25 1.06 -17.07
N SER A 227 -22.82 0.53 -15.92
CA SER A 227 -23.65 -0.20 -14.94
C SER A 227 -23.43 0.35 -13.53
N SER A 228 -24.38 0.09 -12.61
CA SER A 228 -24.26 0.47 -11.19
C SER A 228 -23.81 -0.71 -10.30
N TYR A 229 -22.92 -1.54 -10.83
CA TYR A 229 -22.39 -2.73 -10.14
C TYR A 229 -21.08 -3.19 -10.79
N LEU A 230 -20.22 -3.83 -9.99
CA LEU A 230 -19.18 -4.72 -10.51
C LEU A 230 -19.80 -6.07 -10.85
N THR A 231 -19.24 -6.76 -11.83
CA THR A 231 -19.56 -8.18 -12.05
C THR A 231 -18.35 -9.02 -11.64
N VAL A 232 -18.51 -9.87 -10.64
CA VAL A 232 -17.52 -10.90 -10.27
C VAL A 232 -17.93 -12.21 -10.93
N ARG A 233 -17.00 -12.87 -11.61
CA ARG A 233 -17.20 -14.15 -12.27
C ARG A 233 -16.23 -15.17 -11.70
N LYS A 234 -16.78 -16.30 -11.26
CA LYS A 234 -16.02 -17.39 -10.66
C LYS A 234 -15.41 -18.29 -11.72
N ASN A 235 -14.15 -18.61 -11.60
CA ASN A 235 -13.41 -19.48 -12.50
C ASN A 235 -13.54 -20.94 -12.02
N ASN A 236 -13.80 -21.88 -12.92
CA ASN A 236 -13.93 -23.30 -12.58
C ASN A 236 -12.57 -24.05 -12.58
N GLY A 237 -11.46 -23.32 -12.53
CA GLY A 237 -10.09 -23.85 -12.64
C GLY A 237 -9.63 -24.33 -14.02
N ASP A 238 -10.55 -24.39 -14.99
CA ASP A 238 -10.25 -24.76 -16.39
C ASP A 238 -10.25 -23.56 -17.35
N GLY A 239 -10.32 -22.34 -16.81
CA GLY A 239 -10.41 -21.10 -17.57
C GLY A 239 -11.82 -20.80 -18.10
N THR A 240 -12.81 -21.63 -17.75
CA THR A 240 -14.23 -21.30 -17.93
C THR A 240 -14.78 -20.61 -16.69
N PHE A 241 -15.68 -19.66 -16.89
CA PHE A 241 -16.27 -18.88 -15.81
C PHE A 241 -17.74 -19.25 -15.60
N ALA A 242 -18.08 -19.79 -14.44
CA ALA A 242 -19.46 -20.06 -14.03
C ALA A 242 -20.02 -18.94 -13.15
N GLY A 243 -21.34 -18.75 -13.23
CA GLY A 243 -22.05 -17.79 -12.40
C GLY A 243 -21.63 -16.33 -12.62
N SER A 244 -22.34 -15.42 -11.97
CA SER A 244 -21.95 -14.02 -11.86
C SER A 244 -22.57 -13.45 -10.60
N VAL A 245 -21.76 -12.77 -9.80
CA VAL A 245 -22.23 -11.98 -8.66
C VAL A 245 -22.16 -10.52 -9.06
N ASN A 246 -23.30 -9.83 -9.02
CA ASN A 246 -23.33 -8.39 -9.23
C ASN A 246 -23.18 -7.69 -7.87
N VAL A 247 -22.03 -7.05 -7.68
CA VAL A 247 -21.72 -6.33 -6.45
C VAL A 247 -22.18 -4.89 -6.63
N ALA A 248 -23.24 -4.50 -5.93
CA ALA A 248 -23.85 -3.19 -6.08
C ALA A 248 -22.86 -2.06 -5.75
N LEU A 249 -22.61 -1.17 -6.72
CA LEU A 249 -21.77 0.01 -6.59
C LEU A 249 -22.50 1.24 -7.13
N PRO A 250 -22.73 2.28 -6.31
CA PRO A 250 -23.34 3.50 -6.81
C PRO A 250 -22.47 4.20 -7.87
N GLY A 251 -23.12 4.67 -8.95
CA GLY A 251 -22.49 5.50 -9.99
C GLY A 251 -21.82 4.72 -11.11
N THR A 252 -20.89 5.37 -11.82
CA THR A 252 -20.16 4.85 -12.98
C THR A 252 -18.79 4.34 -12.54
N THR A 253 -18.58 3.03 -12.58
CA THR A 253 -17.34 2.42 -12.08
C THR A 253 -16.29 2.29 -13.19
N GLU A 254 -15.14 2.95 -13.02
CA GLU A 254 -14.08 2.96 -14.04
C GLU A 254 -12.96 1.94 -13.77
N SER A 255 -12.61 1.76 -12.51
CA SER A 255 -11.49 0.91 -12.09
C SER A 255 -11.89 0.06 -10.88
N VAL A 256 -11.25 -1.10 -10.77
CA VAL A 256 -11.38 -2.03 -9.65
C VAL A 256 -10.01 -2.55 -9.26
N PHE A 257 -9.79 -2.72 -7.97
CA PHE A 257 -8.61 -3.33 -7.36
C PHE A 257 -9.08 -4.26 -6.25
N ALA A 258 -8.30 -5.31 -5.95
CA ALA A 258 -8.66 -6.28 -4.93
C ALA A 258 -7.47 -6.59 -4.02
N ALA A 259 -7.74 -6.65 -2.71
CA ALA A 259 -6.82 -7.02 -1.65
C ALA A 259 -7.61 -7.26 -0.36
N ASP A 260 -7.00 -7.84 0.66
CA ASP A 260 -7.55 -7.88 2.01
C ASP A 260 -7.39 -6.50 2.66
N PHE A 261 -8.49 -5.78 2.90
CA PHE A 261 -8.44 -4.43 3.47
C PHE A 261 -8.77 -4.38 4.96
N ASP A 262 -9.42 -5.40 5.53
CA ASP A 262 -9.79 -5.42 6.95
C ASP A 262 -9.12 -6.52 7.79
N GLY A 263 -8.14 -7.21 7.20
CA GLY A 263 -7.19 -8.08 7.87
C GLY A 263 -7.77 -9.44 8.24
N ASP A 264 -8.92 -9.82 7.66
CA ASP A 264 -9.59 -11.09 7.93
C ASP A 264 -9.09 -12.24 7.05
N GLY A 265 -8.24 -11.93 6.06
CA GLY A 265 -7.62 -12.88 5.14
C GLY A 265 -8.41 -13.07 3.83
N ASP A 266 -9.58 -12.45 3.68
CA ASP A 266 -10.42 -12.56 2.50
C ASP A 266 -10.16 -11.41 1.51
N VAL A 267 -10.19 -11.71 0.21
CA VAL A 267 -9.92 -10.68 -0.81
C VAL A 267 -11.16 -9.79 -1.02
N ASP A 268 -11.03 -8.53 -0.63
CA ASP A 268 -12.04 -7.48 -0.80
C ASP A 268 -11.94 -6.76 -2.16
N LEU A 269 -12.88 -5.86 -2.44
CA LEU A 269 -12.91 -5.03 -3.65
C LEU A 269 -12.90 -3.54 -3.34
N ALA A 270 -11.98 -2.80 -3.94
CA ALA A 270 -11.99 -1.34 -4.01
C ALA A 270 -12.32 -0.89 -5.44
N ALA A 271 -13.18 0.11 -5.59
CA ALA A 271 -13.63 0.54 -6.91
C ALA A 271 -13.84 2.06 -6.99
N SER A 272 -13.43 2.66 -8.10
CA SER A 272 -13.58 4.09 -8.34
C SER A 272 -14.92 4.42 -8.98
N SER A 273 -15.64 5.40 -8.42
CA SER A 273 -16.91 5.90 -8.98
C SER A 273 -16.73 7.33 -9.47
N VAL A 274 -16.61 7.50 -10.79
CA VAL A 274 -16.33 8.81 -11.41
C VAL A 274 -17.44 9.82 -11.13
N GLY A 275 -18.69 9.43 -11.35
CA GLY A 275 -19.85 10.31 -11.17
C GLY A 275 -20.07 10.74 -9.72
N LEU A 276 -19.54 10.00 -8.74
CA LEU A 276 -19.72 10.28 -7.31
C LEU A 276 -18.47 10.86 -6.64
N SER A 277 -17.32 10.89 -7.32
CA SER A 277 -16.05 11.37 -6.75
C SER A 277 -15.66 10.61 -5.47
N THR A 278 -15.75 9.28 -5.54
CA THR A 278 -15.60 8.39 -4.38
C THR A 278 -14.92 7.09 -4.78
N LEU A 279 -14.08 6.52 -3.91
CA LEU A 279 -13.78 5.09 -3.93
C LEU A 279 -14.74 4.36 -2.98
N PHE A 280 -15.26 3.23 -3.42
CA PHE A 280 -16.08 2.34 -2.61
C PHE A 280 -15.30 1.07 -2.31
N ILE A 281 -15.32 0.63 -1.06
CA ILE A 281 -14.81 -0.69 -0.68
C ILE A 281 -16.01 -1.62 -0.41
N ARG A 282 -15.84 -2.89 -0.75
CA ARG A 282 -16.78 -3.98 -0.53
C ARG A 282 -16.02 -5.13 0.10
N THR A 283 -16.40 -5.47 1.33
CA THR A 283 -15.72 -6.53 2.07
C THR A 283 -16.28 -7.89 1.67
N ASN A 284 -15.41 -8.86 1.50
CA ASN A 284 -15.75 -10.24 1.21
C ASN A 284 -15.96 -11.02 2.53
N ASP A 285 -16.50 -12.23 2.44
CA ASP A 285 -16.61 -13.17 3.58
C ASP A 285 -15.90 -14.50 3.30
N GLY A 286 -15.00 -14.47 2.32
CA GLY A 286 -14.24 -15.63 1.84
C GLY A 286 -15.03 -16.55 0.90
N SER A 287 -16.35 -16.37 0.75
CA SER A 287 -17.18 -17.19 -0.16
C SER A 287 -17.51 -16.50 -1.50
N GLY A 288 -16.99 -15.29 -1.69
CA GLY A 288 -17.32 -14.39 -2.79
C GLY A 288 -18.61 -13.60 -2.56
N ALA A 289 -19.07 -13.49 -1.30
CA ALA A 289 -20.23 -12.70 -0.93
C ALA A 289 -19.81 -11.33 -0.40
N PHE A 290 -20.00 -10.31 -1.24
CA PHE A 290 -19.54 -8.95 -0.96
C PHE A 290 -20.58 -8.11 -0.22
N SER A 291 -20.16 -7.49 0.88
CA SER A 291 -20.98 -6.65 1.75
C SER A 291 -20.60 -5.16 1.66
N PHE A 292 -21.58 -4.29 1.92
CA PHE A 292 -21.38 -2.86 2.03
C PHE A 292 -21.29 -2.43 3.49
N LYS A 293 -20.23 -1.70 3.84
CA LYS A 293 -20.10 -0.98 5.11
C LYS A 293 -20.11 0.53 4.81
N ALA A 294 -20.92 1.30 5.53
CA ALA A 294 -21.09 2.74 5.24
C ALA A 294 -19.80 3.57 5.47
N ASP A 295 -18.96 3.12 6.40
CA ASP A 295 -17.69 3.77 6.72
C ASP A 295 -16.60 3.48 5.67
N LEU A 296 -16.86 2.57 4.74
CA LEU A 296 -15.99 2.18 3.62
C LEU A 296 -16.33 2.94 2.33
N ILE A 297 -16.67 4.22 2.49
CA ILE A 297 -16.87 5.20 1.42
C ILE A 297 -15.75 6.23 1.57
N LEU A 298 -14.85 6.27 0.59
CA LEU A 298 -13.66 7.12 0.63
C LEU A 298 -13.83 8.30 -0.34
N PRO A 299 -14.14 9.52 0.16
CA PRO A 299 -14.35 10.67 -0.71
C PRO A 299 -13.04 11.15 -1.31
N VAL A 300 -13.04 11.40 -2.62
CA VAL A 300 -11.88 11.82 -3.40
C VAL A 300 -12.19 13.07 -4.22
N GLY A 301 -11.20 13.56 -4.94
CA GLY A 301 -11.40 14.60 -5.94
C GLY A 301 -12.31 14.16 -7.08
N SER A 302 -12.66 15.10 -7.95
CA SER A 302 -13.51 14.87 -9.10
C SER A 302 -12.84 13.95 -10.13
N GLN A 303 -13.62 12.97 -10.59
CA GLN A 303 -13.25 11.99 -11.61
C GLN A 303 -12.06 11.09 -11.21
N PRO A 304 -12.24 10.20 -10.21
CA PRO A 304 -11.30 9.14 -9.95
C PRO A 304 -11.31 8.07 -11.03
N PHE A 305 -10.25 8.00 -11.83
CA PHE A 305 -10.20 7.11 -12.99
C PHE A 305 -9.53 5.76 -12.71
N CYS A 306 -8.52 5.74 -11.84
CA CYS A 306 -7.75 4.54 -11.52
C CYS A 306 -7.76 4.34 -10.01
N VAL A 307 -7.90 3.09 -9.57
CA VAL A 307 -7.60 2.66 -8.20
C VAL A 307 -6.51 1.60 -8.26
N PHE A 308 -5.55 1.69 -7.35
CA PHE A 308 -4.41 0.79 -7.23
C PHE A 308 -4.10 0.63 -5.75
N GLY A 309 -3.60 -0.54 -5.35
CA GLY A 309 -3.15 -0.79 -3.99
C GLY A 309 -1.75 -1.37 -3.92
N ALA A 310 -1.05 -0.99 -2.87
CA ALA A 310 0.26 -1.45 -2.45
C ALA A 310 0.44 -1.04 -0.99
N ASP A 311 1.42 -1.60 -0.30
CA ASP A 311 1.85 -1.07 1.00
C ASP A 311 2.68 0.21 0.76
N LEU A 312 2.12 1.37 1.11
CA LEU A 312 2.68 2.70 0.84
C LEU A 312 3.24 3.36 2.10
N ASP A 313 2.99 2.85 3.30
CA ASP A 313 3.62 3.35 4.53
C ASP A 313 4.44 2.31 5.30
N GLY A 314 4.59 1.12 4.72
CA GLY A 314 5.48 0.06 5.17
C GLY A 314 5.04 -0.59 6.47
N ASP A 315 3.76 -0.48 6.84
CA ASP A 315 3.20 -1.12 8.01
C ASP A 315 2.76 -2.58 7.76
N GLY A 316 2.75 -2.99 6.50
CA GLY A 316 2.43 -4.34 6.06
C GLY A 316 1.01 -4.50 5.55
N ASP A 317 0.15 -3.48 5.65
CA ASP A 317 -1.22 -3.53 5.18
C ASP A 317 -1.36 -2.90 3.79
N VAL A 318 -2.38 -3.31 3.02
CA VAL A 318 -2.56 -2.79 1.66
C VAL A 318 -3.26 -1.43 1.70
N ASP A 319 -2.55 -0.40 1.26
CA ASP A 319 -3.06 0.94 1.07
C ASP A 319 -3.72 1.11 -0.30
N LEU A 320 -4.42 2.23 -0.49
CA LEU A 320 -5.03 2.59 -1.76
C LEU A 320 -4.56 3.95 -2.26
N ALA A 321 -4.33 4.04 -3.57
CA ALA A 321 -4.14 5.30 -4.27
C ALA A 321 -5.12 5.41 -5.44
N THR A 322 -5.62 6.63 -5.68
CA THR A 322 -6.44 6.94 -6.86
C THR A 322 -6.08 8.28 -7.46
N THR A 323 -6.16 8.37 -8.78
CA THR A 323 -6.06 9.64 -9.49
C THR A 323 -7.30 10.50 -9.25
N ALA A 324 -7.16 11.83 -9.34
CA ALA A 324 -8.27 12.78 -9.37
C ALA A 324 -8.03 13.79 -10.49
N LYS A 325 -8.66 13.51 -11.64
CA LYS A 325 -8.30 14.13 -12.92
C LYS A 325 -8.40 15.64 -12.91
N THR A 326 -9.46 16.20 -12.33
CA THR A 326 -9.71 17.65 -12.35
C THR A 326 -8.84 18.41 -11.36
N GLN A 327 -8.43 17.77 -10.26
CA GLN A 327 -7.60 18.38 -9.21
C GLN A 327 -6.12 18.38 -9.58
N GLY A 328 -5.70 17.52 -10.50
CA GLY A 328 -4.28 17.34 -10.79
C GLY A 328 -3.54 16.71 -9.61
N SER A 329 -4.18 15.74 -8.95
CA SER A 329 -3.66 15.10 -7.73
C SER A 329 -3.90 13.59 -7.74
N ALA A 330 -3.11 12.88 -6.94
CA ALA A 330 -3.42 11.55 -6.47
C ALA A 330 -3.87 11.63 -5.01
N TYR A 331 -4.94 10.92 -4.67
CA TYR A 331 -5.41 10.73 -3.30
C TYR A 331 -4.88 9.40 -2.81
N ILE A 332 -4.28 9.41 -1.63
CA ILE A 332 -3.71 8.23 -0.97
C ILE A 332 -4.53 7.96 0.28
N PHE A 333 -4.77 6.70 0.58
CA PHE A 333 -5.52 6.20 1.70
C PHE A 333 -4.67 5.12 2.36
N THR A 334 -3.96 5.48 3.43
CA THR A 334 -3.22 4.50 4.23
C THR A 334 -4.17 3.74 5.13
N ASN A 335 -4.03 2.42 5.20
CA ASN A 335 -4.92 1.49 5.88
C ASN A 335 -4.25 0.96 7.15
N ASP A 336 -4.95 0.95 8.28
CA ASP A 336 -4.40 0.40 9.53
C ASP A 336 -4.59 -1.14 9.69
N GLY A 337 -4.85 -1.82 8.57
CA GLY A 337 -5.15 -3.26 8.52
C GLY A 337 -6.53 -3.65 9.04
N THR A 338 -7.37 -2.70 9.47
CA THR A 338 -8.74 -2.98 9.97
C THR A 338 -9.84 -2.38 9.09
N GLY A 339 -9.47 -1.90 7.90
CA GLY A 339 -10.35 -1.18 6.98
C GLY A 339 -10.56 0.28 7.39
N THR A 340 -9.73 0.82 8.29
CA THR A 340 -9.75 2.24 8.64
C THR A 340 -8.69 2.97 7.84
N PHE A 341 -9.15 3.89 6.98
CA PHE A 341 -8.27 4.61 6.06
C PHE A 341 -8.01 6.05 6.49
N VAL A 342 -6.75 6.47 6.45
CA VAL A 342 -6.32 7.87 6.61
C VAL A 342 -5.96 8.44 5.25
N ARG A 343 -6.59 9.57 4.90
CA ARG A 343 -6.42 10.18 3.58
C ARG A 343 -5.35 11.27 3.56
N THR A 344 -4.41 11.16 2.64
CA THR A 344 -3.49 12.22 2.24
C THR A 344 -3.64 12.55 0.74
N VAL A 345 -2.93 13.57 0.26
CA VAL A 345 -3.00 14.00 -1.14
C VAL A 345 -1.60 14.33 -1.63
N ALA A 346 -1.22 13.71 -2.75
CA ALA A 346 -0.02 14.05 -3.49
C ALA A 346 -0.37 14.88 -4.71
N ALA A 347 0.38 15.96 -4.96
CA ALA A 347 0.27 16.69 -6.22
C ALA A 347 0.66 15.76 -7.38
N ALA A 348 -0.05 15.82 -8.50
CA ALA A 348 0.33 15.15 -9.74
C ALA A 348 0.58 16.23 -10.81
N GLY A 349 0.23 15.95 -12.06
CA GLY A 349 0.25 16.93 -13.15
C GLY A 349 -1.14 17.14 -13.75
N SER A 350 -1.16 17.55 -15.01
CA SER A 350 -2.41 17.87 -15.73
C SER A 350 -3.19 16.60 -16.08
N SER A 351 -4.38 16.45 -15.51
CA SER A 351 -5.28 15.33 -15.80
C SER A 351 -4.63 13.96 -15.54
N PRO A 352 -4.29 13.63 -14.28
CA PRO A 352 -3.78 12.32 -13.92
C PRO A 352 -4.80 11.24 -14.29
N TYR A 353 -4.32 10.13 -14.83
CA TYR A 353 -5.19 9.08 -15.39
C TYR A 353 -4.95 7.72 -14.74
N ALA A 354 -3.75 7.15 -14.90
CA ALA A 354 -3.32 5.91 -14.26
C ALA A 354 -2.16 6.18 -13.29
N LEU A 355 -1.94 5.24 -12.37
CA LEU A 355 -0.81 5.26 -11.45
C LEU A 355 -0.32 3.84 -11.14
N THR A 356 0.92 3.73 -10.67
CA THR A 356 1.56 2.52 -10.14
C THR A 356 2.49 2.91 -9.00
N ALA A 357 2.84 1.95 -8.14
CA ALA A 357 3.87 2.15 -7.11
C ALA A 357 5.03 1.16 -7.27
N ALA A 358 6.25 1.64 -7.01
CA ALA A 358 7.48 0.85 -6.98
C ALA A 358 8.62 1.68 -6.37
N ASP A 359 9.71 1.04 -5.95
CA ASP A 359 10.92 1.72 -5.49
C ASP A 359 11.71 2.27 -6.68
N PHE A 360 11.48 3.54 -7.06
CA PHE A 360 12.07 4.17 -8.26
C PHE A 360 13.41 4.86 -7.99
N ASP A 361 13.82 5.03 -6.73
CA ASP A 361 15.11 5.63 -6.38
C ASP A 361 16.04 4.75 -5.53
N GLY A 362 15.61 3.52 -5.23
CA GLY A 362 16.40 2.47 -4.62
C GLY A 362 16.53 2.59 -3.10
N ASP A 363 15.68 3.37 -2.45
CA ASP A 363 15.77 3.65 -1.01
C ASP A 363 15.00 2.65 -0.13
N GLY A 364 14.19 1.77 -0.74
CA GLY A 364 13.44 0.74 -0.03
C GLY A 364 11.95 1.03 0.11
N ASP A 365 11.50 2.24 -0.25
CA ASP A 365 10.11 2.67 -0.11
C ASP A 365 9.36 2.64 -1.44
N ALA A 366 8.05 2.40 -1.40
CA ALA A 366 7.23 2.39 -2.62
C ALA A 366 6.89 3.83 -3.04
N ASP A 367 7.56 4.32 -4.08
CA ASP A 367 7.27 5.61 -4.74
C ASP A 367 6.05 5.52 -5.65
N LEU A 368 5.43 6.66 -5.97
CA LEU A 368 4.23 6.74 -6.80
C LEU A 368 4.52 7.34 -8.17
N ALA A 369 4.25 6.61 -9.26
CA ALA A 369 4.32 7.13 -10.63
C ALA A 369 2.91 7.35 -11.21
N VAL A 370 2.64 8.54 -11.73
CA VAL A 370 1.30 8.98 -12.19
C VAL A 370 1.36 9.51 -13.64
N THR A 371 0.57 8.94 -14.55
CA THR A 371 0.48 9.42 -15.94
C THR A 371 -0.40 10.66 -16.04
N ASN A 372 0.06 11.69 -16.76
CA ASN A 372 -0.68 12.93 -16.99
C ASN A 372 -1.13 13.02 -18.45
N ALA A 373 -2.44 12.90 -18.67
CA ALA A 373 -3.03 12.62 -19.96
C ALA A 373 -3.24 13.86 -20.86
N ILE A 374 -2.87 15.06 -20.41
CA ILE A 374 -3.02 16.33 -21.14
C ILE A 374 -1.68 17.08 -21.14
N PRO A 375 -1.32 17.85 -22.19
CA PRO A 375 -0.01 18.50 -22.29
C PRO A 375 0.38 19.35 -21.06
N PRO A 376 1.66 19.30 -20.62
CA PRO A 376 2.72 18.42 -21.14
C PRO A 376 2.45 16.94 -20.80
N PHE A 377 2.60 16.05 -21.80
CA PHE A 377 2.38 14.61 -21.61
C PHE A 377 3.58 14.02 -20.89
N GLN A 378 3.36 13.58 -19.65
CA GLN A 378 4.44 13.18 -18.76
C GLN A 378 3.95 12.19 -17.70
N VAL A 379 4.89 11.43 -17.15
CA VAL A 379 4.72 10.73 -15.86
C VAL A 379 5.31 11.60 -14.77
N THR A 380 4.55 11.84 -13.70
CA THR A 380 5.06 12.45 -12.47
C THR A 380 5.39 11.33 -11.49
N ILE A 381 6.64 11.23 -11.08
CA ILE A 381 7.10 10.34 -10.01
C ILE A 381 7.12 11.14 -8.72
N LYS A 382 6.53 10.63 -7.65
CA LYS A 382 6.53 11.21 -6.30
C LYS A 382 7.24 10.27 -5.37
N ARG A 383 8.23 10.81 -4.66
CA ARG A 383 9.02 10.04 -3.72
C ARG A 383 8.28 9.87 -2.42
N ASN A 384 8.28 8.66 -1.91
CA ASN A 384 7.80 8.34 -0.59
C ASN A 384 8.92 8.53 0.44
N ASP A 385 8.57 8.73 1.70
CA ASP A 385 9.53 8.79 2.82
C ASP A 385 9.40 7.57 3.76
N GLY A 386 8.75 6.52 3.27
CA GLY A 386 8.44 5.30 4.00
C GLY A 386 7.30 5.42 4.98
N SER A 387 6.58 6.55 5.02
CA SER A 387 5.42 6.77 5.91
C SER A 387 4.13 7.13 5.16
N GLY A 388 4.07 6.87 3.85
CA GLY A 388 2.96 7.26 2.99
C GLY A 388 2.91 8.77 2.71
N SER A 389 3.98 9.49 3.03
CA SER A 389 4.12 10.92 2.80
C SER A 389 4.92 11.18 1.52
N PHE A 390 4.17 11.53 0.47
CA PHE A 390 4.72 11.71 -0.87
C PHE A 390 5.17 13.15 -1.11
N SER A 391 6.45 13.32 -1.39
CA SER A 391 7.06 14.62 -1.64
C SER A 391 8.01 14.61 -2.84
N GLY A 392 8.59 15.78 -3.15
CA GLY A 392 9.49 15.94 -4.29
C GLY A 392 8.84 15.56 -5.62
N GLY A 393 9.68 15.15 -6.57
CA GLY A 393 9.23 14.43 -7.75
C GLY A 393 9.96 14.78 -9.03
N THR A 394 10.16 13.75 -9.85
CA THR A 394 10.71 13.87 -11.20
C THR A 394 9.56 13.82 -12.19
N VAL A 395 9.68 14.55 -13.29
CA VAL A 395 8.76 14.42 -14.43
C VAL A 395 9.50 13.81 -15.59
N VAL A 396 8.92 12.77 -16.18
CA VAL A 396 9.47 12.07 -17.34
C VAL A 396 8.53 12.30 -18.51
N ALA A 397 9.03 12.88 -19.60
CA ALA A 397 8.24 13.07 -20.81
C ALA A 397 7.92 11.72 -21.45
N VAL A 398 6.67 11.52 -21.87
CA VAL A 398 6.21 10.29 -22.53
C VAL A 398 5.39 10.64 -23.77
N GLY A 399 4.91 9.61 -24.48
CA GLY A 399 4.06 9.78 -25.65
C GLY A 399 2.73 10.48 -25.35
N ASN A 400 1.99 10.81 -26.41
CA ASN A 400 0.77 11.62 -26.29
C ASN A 400 -0.38 10.86 -25.59
N ASN A 401 -0.98 11.50 -24.59
CA ASN A 401 -2.14 11.01 -23.82
C ASN A 401 -1.85 9.61 -23.21
N PRO A 402 -0.90 9.52 -22.26
CA PRO A 402 -0.63 8.28 -21.53
C PRO A 402 -1.84 7.90 -20.67
N GLN A 403 -2.35 6.67 -20.85
CA GLN A 403 -3.58 6.19 -20.18
C GLN A 403 -3.37 4.95 -19.31
N SER A 404 -2.19 4.34 -19.38
CA SER A 404 -1.82 3.22 -18.54
C SER A 404 -0.32 3.28 -18.28
N ILE A 405 0.08 2.78 -17.12
CA ILE A 405 1.47 2.65 -16.70
C ILE A 405 1.64 1.29 -16.02
N TYR A 406 2.78 0.66 -16.25
CA TYR A 406 3.18 -0.56 -15.56
C TYR A 406 4.65 -0.44 -15.19
N ALA A 407 4.99 -0.83 -13.96
CA ALA A 407 6.35 -0.81 -13.44
C ALA A 407 6.88 -2.24 -13.26
N ALA A 408 8.08 -2.48 -13.74
CA ALA A 408 8.83 -3.73 -13.59
C ALA A 408 10.28 -3.50 -14.03
N ASP A 409 11.19 -4.38 -13.64
CA ASP A 409 12.53 -4.45 -14.23
C ASP A 409 12.42 -5.11 -15.62
N PHE A 410 12.47 -4.31 -16.69
CA PHE A 410 12.26 -4.80 -18.06
C PHE A 410 13.54 -5.28 -18.74
N ASP A 411 14.70 -4.78 -18.33
CA ASP A 411 15.99 -5.12 -18.92
C ASP A 411 16.87 -6.05 -18.07
N GLY A 412 16.44 -6.33 -16.83
CA GLY A 412 17.06 -7.28 -15.92
C GLY A 412 18.26 -6.72 -15.17
N ASP A 413 18.38 -5.39 -15.05
CA ASP A 413 19.49 -4.74 -14.33
C ASP A 413 19.26 -4.61 -12.81
N GLY A 414 18.03 -4.89 -12.35
CA GLY A 414 17.62 -4.87 -10.96
C GLY A 414 16.93 -3.57 -10.52
N ASP A 415 17.01 -2.51 -11.31
CA ASP A 415 16.28 -1.26 -11.08
C ASP A 415 14.86 -1.37 -11.66
N VAL A 416 13.92 -0.59 -11.12
CA VAL A 416 12.54 -0.60 -11.63
C VAL A 416 12.42 0.36 -12.80
N ASP A 417 12.01 -0.17 -13.95
CA ASP A 417 11.54 0.64 -15.08
C ASP A 417 10.03 0.89 -15.02
N PHE A 418 9.54 1.76 -15.90
CA PHE A 418 8.12 1.82 -16.21
C PHE A 418 7.87 1.96 -17.72
N ALA A 419 6.73 1.48 -18.17
CA ALA A 419 6.25 1.62 -19.55
C ALA A 419 4.86 2.25 -19.55
N THR A 420 4.59 3.11 -20.53
CA THR A 420 3.32 3.81 -20.68
C THR A 420 2.62 3.48 -22.00
N ALA A 421 1.29 3.29 -21.95
CA ALA A 421 0.47 3.16 -23.16
C ALA A 421 -0.12 4.51 -23.57
N ASN A 422 0.29 5.02 -24.73
CA ASN A 422 -0.02 6.38 -25.18
C ASN A 422 -1.13 6.38 -26.22
N ARG A 423 -2.38 6.60 -25.77
CA ARG A 423 -3.59 6.42 -26.59
C ARG A 423 -3.61 7.30 -27.83
N SER A 424 -3.16 8.55 -27.73
CA SER A 424 -3.18 9.47 -28.89
C SER A 424 -1.87 9.43 -29.68
N GLY A 425 -0.81 8.87 -29.10
CA GLY A 425 0.48 8.67 -29.77
C GLY A 425 0.54 7.38 -30.60
N ASN A 426 -0.36 6.42 -30.34
CA ASN A 426 -0.28 5.05 -30.85
C ASN A 426 1.09 4.41 -30.56
N SER A 427 1.63 4.67 -29.37
CA SER A 427 2.98 4.27 -28.97
C SER A 427 3.02 3.71 -27.55
N VAL A 428 4.06 2.94 -27.27
CA VAL A 428 4.54 2.67 -25.92
C VAL A 428 5.79 3.53 -25.70
N SER A 429 5.93 4.11 -24.52
CA SER A 429 7.11 4.89 -24.13
C SER A 429 7.66 4.41 -22.82
#